data_AF-A0A6A2Z2F0-F1
#
_entry.id   AF-A0A6A2Z2F0-F1
#
_cell.length_a   1.000
_cell.length_b   1.000
_cell.length_c   1.000
_cell.angle_alpha   90.00
_cell.angle_beta   90.00
_cell.angle_gamma   90.00
#
_symmetry.space_group_name_H-M   'P 1'
#
loop_
_entity.id
_entity.type
_entity.pdbx_description
1 polymer ?
#
loop_
_entity_poly.entity_id
_entity_poly.type
_entity_poly.pdbx_seq_one_letter_code
_entity_poly.pdbx_strand_id
1 'polypeptide(L)'
;MRKRERENPCWICGHYHKYEEGEVCGICGHRTPVSSDKTSLQVSAFPSEILPDFLYLGSYDNACRSELLKTQGITRVLNTVPACQNLYKNSFTYHCLQDDKILQFDDAIQFLEQCERDKAQVLVHCMSGKNRSPAIVIAFLMRSKGWRLPQSYQFVKERRPSVDINQAIYQQLQEYEQKLFGSSNNHNPALLAFQPAGATFNVGNPVPVGLPPLEVPPLKFTIGAADPEKNL
;
A
#
# COMPACT_ATOMS: atom_id res chain seq x y z
N MET A 1 48.04 -12.20 -20.98
CA MET A 1 46.61 -11.94 -20.73
C MET A 1 46.34 -12.02 -19.24
N ARG A 2 46.16 -10.89 -18.55
CA ARG A 2 45.80 -10.88 -17.12
C ARG A 2 44.32 -11.27 -16.99
N LYS A 3 44.04 -12.35 -16.25
CA LYS A 3 42.70 -12.74 -15.82
C LYS A 3 42.08 -11.52 -15.13
N ARG A 4 41.01 -10.98 -15.71
CA ARG A 4 40.23 -9.90 -15.10
C ARG A 4 39.63 -10.49 -13.82
N GLU A 5 40.11 -10.05 -12.67
CA GLU A 5 39.56 -10.44 -11.37
C GLU A 5 38.06 -10.16 -11.40
N ARG A 6 37.27 -11.21 -11.19
CA ARG A 6 35.82 -11.14 -11.26
C ARG A 6 35.36 -10.56 -9.93
N GLU A 7 35.39 -9.24 -9.82
CA GLU A 7 34.85 -8.51 -8.68
C GLU A 7 33.40 -8.95 -8.43
N ASN A 8 33.02 -9.19 -7.18
CA ASN A 8 31.66 -9.63 -6.86
C ASN A 8 30.64 -8.54 -7.25
N PRO A 9 29.49 -8.89 -7.86
CA PRO A 9 28.47 -7.92 -8.19
C PRO A 9 27.95 -7.23 -6.93
N CYS A 10 27.63 -5.94 -7.03
CA CYS A 10 27.07 -5.18 -5.91
C CYS A 10 25.79 -5.86 -5.41
N TRP A 11 25.68 -6.11 -4.10
CA TRP A 11 24.51 -6.78 -3.52
C TRP A 11 23.23 -5.91 -3.55
N ILE A 12 23.39 -4.60 -3.74
CA ILE A 12 22.31 -3.59 -3.78
C ILE A 12 21.63 -3.56 -5.16
N CYS A 13 22.37 -3.75 -6.25
CA CYS A 13 21.84 -3.61 -7.61
C CYS A 13 22.20 -4.74 -8.59
N GLY A 14 23.04 -5.69 -8.18
CA GLY A 14 23.49 -6.81 -9.02
C GLY A 14 24.46 -6.45 -10.16
N HIS A 15 24.94 -5.21 -10.26
CA HIS A 15 25.84 -4.75 -11.32
C HIS A 15 27.29 -4.63 -10.83
N TYR A 16 28.23 -4.62 -11.79
CA TYR A 16 29.67 -4.50 -11.56
C TYR A 16 30.08 -3.03 -11.70
N HIS A 17 30.52 -2.41 -10.60
CA HIS A 17 31.13 -1.07 -10.62
C HIS A 17 32.33 -1.05 -9.68
N LYS A 18 33.32 -0.22 -10.03
CA LYS A 18 34.54 -0.05 -9.24
C LYS A 18 34.22 0.67 -7.93
N TYR A 19 34.13 -0.10 -6.87
CA TYR A 19 33.81 0.35 -5.52
C TYR A 19 34.80 1.39 -4.98
N GLU A 20 36.09 1.27 -5.33
CA GLU A 20 37.16 2.06 -4.72
C GLU A 20 37.19 3.54 -5.14
N GLU A 21 36.52 3.91 -6.23
CA GLU A 21 36.55 5.28 -6.77
C GLU A 21 35.34 6.13 -6.33
N GLY A 22 34.41 5.56 -5.54
CA GLY A 22 33.21 6.28 -5.08
C GLY A 22 32.25 6.66 -6.22
N GLU A 23 32.34 5.96 -7.35
CA GLU A 23 31.48 6.20 -8.50
C GLU A 23 30.03 5.85 -8.19
N VAL A 24 29.13 6.72 -8.66
CA VAL A 24 27.69 6.48 -8.60
C VAL A 24 27.34 5.43 -9.66
N CYS A 25 26.48 4.47 -9.33
CA CYS A 25 26.01 3.48 -10.30
C CYS A 25 25.44 4.18 -11.55
N GLY A 26 26.09 4.06 -12.72
CA GLY A 26 25.65 4.72 -13.96
C GLY A 26 24.31 4.23 -14.50
N ILE A 27 23.81 3.10 -13.98
CA ILE A 27 22.52 2.51 -14.37
C ILE A 27 21.42 2.84 -13.35
N CYS A 28 21.79 3.07 -12.09
CA CYS A 28 20.84 3.02 -10.97
C CYS A 28 21.07 4.09 -9.89
N GLY A 29 22.03 5.00 -10.07
CA GLY A 29 22.15 6.24 -9.31
C GLY A 29 22.56 6.12 -7.84
N HIS A 30 22.77 4.93 -7.28
CA HIS A 30 23.14 4.78 -5.86
C HIS A 30 24.63 4.95 -5.63
N ARG A 31 24.97 5.43 -4.43
CA ARG A 31 26.32 5.49 -3.86
C ARG A 31 26.35 4.64 -2.60
N THR A 32 27.24 3.65 -2.54
CA THR A 32 27.40 2.84 -1.34
C THR A 32 28.18 3.64 -0.29
N PRO A 33 27.72 3.75 0.98
CA PRO A 33 28.50 4.41 2.02
C PRO A 33 29.78 3.62 2.29
N VAL A 34 30.92 4.32 2.29
CA VAL A 34 32.24 3.73 2.57
C VAL A 34 32.29 3.32 4.04
N SER A 35 32.48 2.02 4.27
CA SER A 35 32.59 1.25 5.51
C SER A 35 32.74 2.01 6.86
N SER A 36 31.90 1.64 7.84
CA SER A 36 32.31 0.98 9.10
C SER A 36 31.13 0.94 10.08
N ASP A 37 30.36 -0.15 10.08
CA ASP A 37 30.06 -0.87 11.32
C ASP A 37 29.32 -2.17 11.01
N LYS A 38 29.86 -3.26 11.56
CA LYS A 38 29.26 -4.60 11.54
C LYS A 38 28.08 -4.62 12.52
N THR A 39 27.00 -3.90 12.21
CA THR A 39 25.68 -4.34 12.63
C THR A 39 25.07 -4.98 11.41
N SER A 40 25.07 -6.32 11.38
CA SER A 40 24.26 -7.09 10.43
C SER A 40 22.79 -6.82 10.72
N LEU A 41 22.32 -5.63 10.31
CA LEU A 41 20.93 -5.30 10.19
C LEU A 41 20.38 -6.30 9.19
N GLN A 42 19.62 -7.29 9.66
CA GLN A 42 18.89 -8.20 8.80
C GLN A 42 17.98 -7.39 7.88
N VAL A 43 18.48 -7.07 6.69
CA VAL A 43 17.64 -6.63 5.58
C VAL A 43 16.88 -7.89 5.19
N SER A 44 15.60 -7.95 5.59
CA SER A 44 14.73 -9.06 5.21
C SER A 44 14.79 -9.24 3.71
N ALA A 45 15.13 -10.45 3.26
CA ALA A 45 15.26 -10.79 1.84
C ALA A 45 13.94 -10.63 1.06
N PHE A 46 12.82 -10.54 1.79
CA PHE A 46 11.46 -10.38 1.30
C PHE A 46 10.82 -9.09 1.86
N PRO A 47 9.94 -8.41 1.10
CA PRO A 47 9.03 -7.43 1.65
C PRO A 47 8.24 -8.01 2.82
N SER A 48 7.97 -7.19 3.83
CA SER A 48 7.09 -7.54 4.93
C SER A 48 5.65 -7.29 4.51
N GLU A 49 4.80 -8.31 4.59
CA GLU A 49 3.37 -8.15 4.37
C GLU A 49 2.74 -7.44 5.58
N ILE A 50 2.16 -6.26 5.33
CA ILE A 50 1.51 -5.45 6.37
C ILE A 50 0.02 -5.76 6.44
N LEU A 51 -0.64 -5.66 5.29
CA LEU A 51 -2.02 -6.09 5.11
C LEU A 51 -2.04 -7.20 4.07
N PRO A 52 -2.67 -8.34 4.38
CA PRO A 52 -2.64 -9.52 3.54
C PRO A 52 -3.20 -9.20 2.16
N ASP A 53 -2.53 -9.71 1.13
CA ASP A 53 -2.92 -9.58 -0.28
C ASP A 53 -3.09 -8.14 -0.78
N PHE A 54 -2.53 -7.15 -0.09
CA PHE A 54 -2.68 -5.74 -0.45
C PHE A 54 -1.41 -4.93 -0.22
N LEU A 55 -0.93 -4.82 1.02
CA LEU A 55 0.08 -3.82 1.38
C LEU A 55 1.37 -4.47 1.85
N TYR A 56 2.44 -4.27 1.08
CA TYR A 56 3.78 -4.75 1.38
C TYR A 56 4.72 -3.59 1.71
N LEU A 57 5.65 -3.82 2.63
CA LEU A 57 6.64 -2.85 3.09
C LEU A 57 8.06 -3.36 2.82
N GLY A 58 8.89 -2.58 2.13
CA GLY A 58 10.23 -3.01 1.73
C GLY A 58 11.31 -1.93 1.74
N SER A 59 12.53 -2.39 1.44
CA SER A 59 13.69 -1.56 1.10
C SER A 59 13.82 -1.40 -0.42
N TYR A 60 14.78 -0.59 -0.85
CA TYR A 60 15.10 -0.41 -2.26
C TYR A 60 15.58 -1.74 -2.89
N ASP A 61 16.34 -2.56 -2.14
CA ASP A 61 16.77 -3.88 -2.61
C ASP A 61 15.59 -4.78 -3.00
N ASN A 62 14.49 -4.70 -2.25
CA ASN A 62 13.27 -5.44 -2.56
C ASN A 62 12.59 -4.91 -3.83
N ALA A 63 12.53 -3.58 -3.99
CA ALA A 63 11.96 -2.93 -5.17
C ALA A 63 12.77 -3.21 -6.45
N CYS A 64 14.06 -3.53 -6.32
CA CYS A 64 14.95 -3.87 -7.43
C CYS A 64 14.85 -5.32 -7.91
N ARG A 65 14.03 -6.17 -7.28
CA ARG A 65 13.90 -7.59 -7.65
C ARG A 65 12.58 -7.84 -8.36
N SER A 66 12.55 -7.65 -9.68
CA SER A 66 11.29 -7.74 -10.44
C SER A 66 10.59 -9.09 -10.31
N GLU A 67 11.36 -10.18 -10.27
CA GLU A 67 10.89 -11.55 -10.13
C GLU A 67 10.21 -11.72 -8.77
N LEU A 68 10.83 -11.20 -7.72
CA LEU A 68 10.27 -11.21 -6.37
C LEU A 68 8.91 -10.48 -6.34
N LEU A 69 8.84 -9.27 -6.89
CA LEU A 69 7.60 -8.51 -6.95
C LEU A 69 6.50 -9.26 -7.71
N LYS A 70 6.82 -9.84 -8.87
CA LYS A 70 5.88 -10.65 -9.66
C LYS A 70 5.40 -11.90 -8.92
N THR A 71 6.30 -12.62 -8.24
CA THR A 71 5.93 -13.82 -7.47
C THR A 71 5.02 -13.50 -6.28
N GLN A 72 5.15 -12.29 -5.71
CA GLN A 72 4.28 -11.79 -4.64
C GLN A 72 3.01 -11.12 -5.19
N GLY A 73 2.79 -11.12 -6.51
CA GLY A 73 1.64 -10.51 -7.18
C GLY A 73 1.60 -8.98 -7.15
N ILE A 74 2.67 -8.33 -6.71
CA ILE A 74 2.77 -6.87 -6.62
C ILE A 74 2.69 -6.27 -8.03
N THR A 75 1.77 -5.33 -8.22
CA THR A 75 1.56 -4.63 -9.50
C THR A 75 1.80 -3.12 -9.40
N ARG A 76 1.74 -2.58 -8.18
CA ARG A 76 1.91 -1.15 -7.89
C ARG A 76 3.09 -0.94 -6.95
N VAL A 77 3.85 0.13 -7.13
CA VAL A 77 5.00 0.46 -6.29
C VAL A 77 4.96 1.94 -5.89
N LEU A 78 4.93 2.20 -4.59
CA LEU A 78 5.06 3.53 -4.01
C LEU A 78 6.52 3.76 -3.59
N ASN A 79 7.21 4.59 -4.37
CA ASN A 79 8.58 5.02 -4.09
C ASN A 79 8.54 6.31 -3.24
N THR A 80 9.01 6.20 -2.00
CA THR A 80 9.06 7.32 -1.06
C THR A 80 10.37 8.11 -1.13
N VAL A 81 11.30 7.76 -2.03
CA VAL A 81 12.61 8.41 -2.18
C VAL A 81 12.78 8.87 -3.63
N PRO A 82 12.48 10.14 -3.96
CA PRO A 82 12.60 10.67 -5.33
C PRO A 82 13.97 10.49 -5.98
N ALA A 83 15.06 10.47 -5.20
CA ALA A 83 16.40 10.19 -5.70
C ALA A 83 16.60 8.75 -6.23
N CYS A 84 15.73 7.80 -5.85
CA CYS A 84 15.80 6.41 -6.29
C CYS A 84 15.11 6.21 -7.63
N GLN A 85 15.79 5.53 -8.56
CA GLN A 85 15.24 5.24 -9.88
C GLN A 85 14.27 4.05 -9.87
N ASN A 86 13.15 4.21 -10.57
CA ASN A 86 12.22 3.10 -10.80
C ASN A 86 12.75 2.23 -11.97
N LEU A 87 13.21 1.03 -11.66
CA LEU A 87 13.89 0.15 -12.64
C LEU A 87 12.93 -0.50 -13.64
N TYR A 88 11.72 -0.85 -13.23
CA TYR A 88 10.82 -1.72 -14.01
C TYR A 88 9.51 -1.03 -14.41
N LYS A 89 9.60 0.21 -14.93
CA LYS A 89 8.43 1.04 -15.29
C LYS A 89 7.47 0.40 -16.30
N ASN A 90 7.94 -0.56 -17.10
CA ASN A 90 7.12 -1.28 -18.07
C ASN A 90 6.35 -2.45 -17.46
N SER A 91 6.69 -2.87 -16.24
CA SER A 91 6.07 -4.03 -15.57
C SER A 91 5.22 -3.64 -14.36
N PHE A 92 5.50 -2.50 -13.72
CA PHE A 92 4.77 -2.04 -12.54
C PHE A 92 4.39 -0.57 -12.72
N THR A 93 3.27 -0.18 -12.10
CA THR A 93 2.93 1.25 -12.00
C THR A 93 3.58 1.85 -10.78
N TYR A 94 4.32 2.93 -10.99
CA TYR A 94 5.02 3.64 -9.93
C TYR A 94 4.31 4.93 -9.56
N HIS A 95 4.22 5.19 -8.26
CA HIS A 95 3.93 6.51 -7.70
C HIS A 95 5.15 6.98 -6.91
N CYS A 96 5.63 8.19 -7.19
CA CYS A 96 6.84 8.73 -6.58
C CYS A 96 6.49 9.98 -5.79
N LEU A 97 6.87 10.01 -4.52
CA LEU A 97 6.83 11.24 -3.74
C LEU A 97 7.90 12.20 -4.25
N GLN A 98 7.61 13.50 -4.22
CA GLN A 98 8.48 14.53 -4.84
C GLN A 98 9.48 15.13 -3.86
N ASP A 99 9.15 15.15 -2.57
CA ASP A 99 9.97 15.75 -1.53
C ASP A 99 10.74 14.69 -0.73
N ASP A 100 11.99 14.97 -0.36
CA ASP A 100 12.83 14.08 0.43
C ASP A 100 12.76 14.29 1.95
N LYS A 101 12.33 15.47 2.38
CA LYS A 101 12.26 15.91 3.77
C LYS A 101 10.85 15.80 4.33
N ILE A 102 9.85 16.13 3.52
CA ILE A 102 8.45 16.15 3.92
C ILE A 102 7.75 14.92 3.35
N LEU A 103 7.12 14.12 4.21
CA LEU A 103 6.26 13.03 3.73
C LEU A 103 4.92 13.60 3.30
N GLN A 104 4.64 13.52 1.99
CA GLN A 104 3.36 13.91 1.40
C GLN A 104 2.29 12.83 1.72
N PHE A 105 1.88 12.75 2.99
CA PHE A 105 0.97 11.70 3.47
C PHE A 105 -0.34 11.64 2.69
N ASP A 106 -0.97 12.78 2.41
CA ASP A 106 -2.25 12.83 1.69
C ASP A 106 -2.14 12.24 0.28
N ASP A 107 -1.09 12.61 -0.47
CA ASP A 107 -0.83 12.10 -1.82
C ASP A 107 -0.52 10.59 -1.81
N ALA A 108 0.37 10.17 -0.90
CA ALA A 108 0.71 8.76 -0.70
C ALA A 108 -0.52 7.91 -0.35
N ILE A 109 -1.37 8.40 0.56
CA ILE A 109 -2.56 7.68 1.02
C ILE A 109 -3.62 7.64 -0.07
N GLN A 110 -3.84 8.73 -0.81
CA GLN A 110 -4.77 8.73 -1.94
C GLN A 110 -4.39 7.67 -2.99
N PHE A 111 -3.08 7.51 -3.26
CA PHE A 111 -2.58 6.44 -4.11
C PHE A 111 -2.86 5.05 -3.54
N LEU A 112 -2.60 4.83 -2.25
CA LEU A 112 -2.87 3.54 -1.58
C LEU A 112 -4.36 3.20 -1.54
N GLU A 113 -5.22 4.17 -1.26
CA GLU A 113 -6.68 4.00 -1.30
C GLU A 113 -7.16 3.65 -2.72
N GLN A 114 -6.54 4.21 -3.77
CA GLN A 114 -6.84 3.80 -5.15
C GLN A 114 -6.38 2.37 -5.42
N CYS A 115 -5.20 1.97 -4.95
CA CYS A 115 -4.73 0.59 -5.08
C CYS A 115 -5.68 -0.38 -4.35
N GLU A 116 -6.20 -0.01 -3.18
CA GLU A 116 -7.17 -0.81 -2.43
C GLU A 116 -8.47 -0.99 -3.22
N ARG A 117 -8.99 0.08 -3.83
CA ARG A 117 -10.18 0.02 -4.71
C ARG A 117 -9.96 -0.86 -5.93
N ASP A 118 -8.77 -0.78 -6.53
CA ASP A 118 -8.38 -1.59 -7.69
C ASP A 118 -8.08 -3.06 -7.32
N LYS A 119 -8.09 -3.41 -6.02
CA LYS A 119 -7.60 -4.70 -5.50
C LYS A 119 -6.18 -5.02 -5.97
N ALA A 120 -5.36 -4.00 -6.08
CA ALA A 120 -3.99 -4.10 -6.54
C ALA A 120 -3.03 -4.23 -5.36
N GLN A 121 -2.13 -5.21 -5.44
CA GLN A 121 -1.06 -5.39 -4.47
C GLN A 121 0.04 -4.34 -4.67
N VAL A 122 0.36 -3.63 -3.60
CA VAL A 122 1.25 -2.48 -3.59
C VAL A 122 2.45 -2.68 -2.68
N LEU A 123 3.64 -2.35 -3.19
CA LEU A 123 4.87 -2.24 -2.40
C LEU A 123 5.15 -0.79 -2.04
N VAL A 124 5.24 -0.47 -0.75
CA VAL A 124 5.77 0.81 -0.26
C VAL A 124 7.22 0.63 0.13
N HIS A 125 8.13 1.38 -0.49
CA HIS A 125 9.56 1.28 -0.18
C HIS A 125 10.25 2.63 -0.01
N CYS A 126 11.33 2.60 0.76
CA CYS A 126 12.33 3.66 0.85
C CYS A 126 13.71 3.03 0.65
N MET A 127 14.80 3.74 0.98
CA MET A 127 16.15 3.17 0.83
C MET A 127 16.33 1.90 1.67
N SER A 128 16.19 2.00 2.99
CA SER A 128 16.43 0.88 3.93
C SER A 128 15.16 0.14 4.37
N GLY A 129 13.98 0.67 4.06
CA GLY A 129 12.71 0.13 4.54
C GLY A 129 12.50 0.26 6.05
N LYS A 130 13.07 1.30 6.68
CA LYS A 130 13.03 1.48 8.15
C LYS A 130 12.40 2.78 8.64
N ASN A 131 12.53 3.86 7.86
CA ASN A 131 12.18 5.19 8.33
C ASN A 131 11.00 5.79 7.54
N ARG A 132 11.21 6.15 6.26
CA ARG A 132 10.19 6.81 5.42
C ARG A 132 9.03 5.90 4.98
N SER A 133 9.31 4.73 4.42
CA SER A 133 8.24 3.84 3.97
C SER A 133 7.35 3.31 5.11
N PRO A 134 7.88 2.95 6.29
CA PRO A 134 7.01 2.57 7.42
C PRO A 134 6.15 3.74 7.90
N ALA A 135 6.66 4.98 7.89
CA ALA A 135 5.87 6.14 8.27
C ALA A 135 4.66 6.35 7.34
N ILE A 136 4.82 6.21 6.02
CA ILE A 136 3.68 6.25 5.09
C ILE A 136 2.66 5.16 5.40
N VAL A 137 3.11 3.93 5.67
CA VAL A 137 2.22 2.81 6.04
C VAL A 137 1.47 3.09 7.34
N ILE A 138 2.15 3.64 8.36
CA ILE A 138 1.52 4.04 9.63
C ILE A 138 0.46 5.10 9.38
N ALA A 139 0.77 6.14 8.59
CA ALA A 139 -0.19 7.18 8.24
C ALA A 139 -1.41 6.63 7.50
N PHE A 140 -1.20 5.66 6.60
CA PHE A 140 -2.28 4.95 5.94
C PHE A 140 -3.16 4.16 6.91
N LEU A 141 -2.58 3.46 7.89
CA LEU A 141 -3.34 2.73 8.91
C LEU A 141 -4.16 3.68 9.80
N MET A 142 -3.59 4.83 10.18
CA MET A 142 -4.33 5.84 10.95
C MET A 142 -5.57 6.33 10.18
N ARG A 143 -5.42 6.58 8.87
CA ARG A 143 -6.51 7.06 8.01
C ARG A 143 -7.55 5.97 7.68
N SER A 144 -7.11 4.79 7.28
CA SER A 144 -8.00 3.72 6.80
C SER A 144 -8.67 2.93 7.93
N LYS A 145 -8.00 2.73 9.06
CA LYS A 145 -8.51 1.96 10.22
C LYS A 145 -8.95 2.83 11.39
N GLY A 146 -8.71 4.15 11.34
CA GLY A 146 -9.00 5.05 12.45
C GLY A 146 -8.13 4.80 13.69
N TRP A 147 -6.97 4.16 13.51
CA TRP A 147 -6.05 3.87 14.61
C TRP A 147 -5.24 5.10 15.00
N ARG A 148 -4.87 5.19 16.28
CA ARG A 148 -3.94 6.19 16.78
C ARG A 148 -2.50 5.85 16.39
N LEU A 149 -1.60 6.82 16.48
CA LEU A 149 -0.18 6.68 16.12
C LEU A 149 0.50 5.52 16.88
N PRO A 150 0.38 5.38 18.21
CA PRO A 150 1.05 4.30 18.94
C PRO A 150 0.60 2.91 18.48
N GLN A 151 -0.71 2.72 18.26
CA GLN A 151 -1.28 1.46 17.80
C GLN A 151 -0.80 1.12 16.38
N SER A 152 -0.86 2.09 15.48
CA SER A 152 -0.41 1.92 14.09
C SER A 152 1.07 1.62 14.00
N TYR A 153 1.90 2.32 14.79
CA TYR A 153 3.34 2.09 14.88
C TYR A 153 3.66 0.69 15.37
N GLN A 154 3.02 0.26 16.47
CA GLN A 154 3.24 -1.06 17.06
C GLN A 154 2.88 -2.18 16.07
N PHE A 155 1.75 -2.06 15.38
CA PHE A 155 1.32 -3.04 14.38
C PHE A 155 2.33 -3.23 13.25
N VAL A 156 2.92 -2.13 12.77
CA VAL A 156 3.94 -2.17 11.70
C VAL A 156 5.26 -2.71 12.23
N LYS A 157 5.65 -2.34 13.47
CA LYS A 157 6.87 -2.80 14.13
C LYS A 157 6.86 -4.31 14.38
N GLU A 158 5.71 -4.89 14.73
CA GLU A 158 5.55 -6.33 14.91
C GLU A 158 5.79 -7.12 13.61
N ARG A 159 5.34 -6.58 12.47
CA ARG A 159 5.51 -7.22 11.14
C ARG A 159 6.88 -6.94 10.52
N ARG A 160 7.51 -5.83 10.92
CA ARG A 160 8.85 -5.46 10.48
C ARG A 160 9.66 -4.92 11.66
N PRO A 161 10.31 -5.80 12.44
CA PRO A 161 11.08 -5.41 13.62
C PRO A 161 12.21 -4.40 13.33
N SER A 162 12.69 -4.32 12.08
CA SER A 162 13.72 -3.39 11.64
C SER A 162 13.25 -1.93 11.52
N VAL A 163 11.95 -1.64 11.71
CA VAL A 163 11.41 -0.27 11.63
C VAL A 163 12.07 0.61 12.67
N ASP A 164 12.56 1.76 12.24
CA ASP A 164 13.29 2.71 13.06
C ASP A 164 13.03 4.11 12.48
N ILE A 165 12.02 4.77 13.03
CA ILE A 165 11.54 6.07 12.57
C ILE A 165 12.29 7.14 13.34
N ASN A 166 12.89 8.08 12.61
CA ASN A 166 13.60 9.19 13.25
C ASN A 166 12.62 10.19 13.90
N GLN A 167 13.13 10.99 14.83
CA GLN A 167 12.30 11.95 15.57
C GLN A 167 11.56 12.93 14.65
N ALA A 168 12.20 13.40 13.57
CA ALA A 168 11.61 14.37 12.65
C ALA A 168 10.39 13.80 11.90
N ILE A 169 10.47 12.56 11.40
CA ILE A 169 9.35 11.89 10.73
C ILE A 169 8.28 11.49 11.75
N TYR A 170 8.69 11.12 12.97
CA TYR A 170 7.73 10.86 14.04
C TYR A 170 6.90 12.11 14.38
N GLN A 171 7.52 13.29 14.42
CA GLN A 171 6.81 14.57 14.60
C GLN A 171 5.81 14.83 13.45
N GLN A 172 6.21 14.59 12.20
CA GLN A 172 5.27 14.70 11.06
C GLN A 172 4.08 13.73 11.20
N LEU A 173 4.29 12.53 11.74
CA LEU A 173 3.20 11.59 12.02
C LEU A 173 2.27 12.09 13.13
N GLN A 174 2.80 12.75 14.17
CA GLN A 174 2.00 13.34 15.24
C GLN A 174 1.14 14.51 14.71
N GLU A 175 1.72 15.37 13.88
CA GLU A 175 0.99 16.45 13.21
C GLU A 175 -0.12 15.88 12.31
N TYR A 176 0.18 14.80 11.59
CA TYR A 176 -0.81 14.13 10.76
C TYR A 176 -1.92 13.46 11.59
N GLU A 177 -1.60 12.84 12.71
CA GLU A 177 -2.60 12.31 13.65
C GLU A 177 -3.52 13.42 14.19
N GLN A 178 -2.95 14.56 14.57
CA GLN A 178 -3.73 15.73 15.01
C GLN A 178 -4.64 16.26 13.90
N LYS A 179 -4.17 16.26 12.64
CA LYS A 179 -4.97 16.63 11.48
C LYS A 179 -6.16 15.67 11.28
N LEU A 180 -5.98 14.38 11.52
CA LEU A 180 -7.02 13.35 11.32
C LEU A 180 -8.06 13.32 12.44
N PHE A 181 -7.63 13.44 13.70
CA PHE A 181 -8.51 13.21 14.86
C PHE A 181 -8.75 14.48 15.70
N GLY A 182 -8.21 15.62 15.28
CA GLY A 182 -8.19 16.87 16.05
C GLY A 182 -7.35 16.78 17.32
N SER A 183 -7.18 17.93 17.99
CA SER A 183 -6.65 18.04 19.35
C SER A 183 -7.66 17.45 20.35
N SER A 184 -7.80 16.13 20.36
CA SER A 184 -8.73 15.44 21.26
C SER A 184 -8.15 15.37 22.67
N ASN A 185 -8.43 16.40 23.48
CA ASN A 185 -8.38 16.33 24.94
C ASN A 185 -9.63 15.62 25.51
N ASN A 186 -10.26 14.71 24.75
CA ASN A 186 -11.43 13.96 25.19
C ASN A 186 -11.37 12.53 24.66
N HIS A 187 -11.27 11.58 25.59
CA HIS A 187 -11.54 10.18 25.36
C HIS A 187 -13.02 10.00 25.02
N ASN A 188 -13.35 9.82 23.74
CA ASN A 188 -14.54 9.06 23.37
C ASN A 188 -14.38 8.49 21.94
N PRO A 189 -14.48 7.15 21.75
CA PRO A 189 -14.37 6.55 20.44
C PRO A 189 -15.75 6.59 19.76
N ALA A 190 -16.06 7.68 19.08
CA ALA A 190 -17.18 7.75 18.15
C ALA A 190 -16.64 7.93 16.73
N LEU A 191 -16.68 6.81 16.02
CA LEU A 191 -16.41 6.58 14.62
C LEU A 191 -16.76 7.76 13.69
N LEU A 192 -15.79 8.21 12.90
CA LEU A 192 -16.08 8.88 11.63
C LEU A 192 -16.58 7.82 10.65
N ALA A 193 -17.91 7.62 10.66
CA ALA A 193 -18.60 6.79 9.69
C ALA A 193 -18.57 7.47 8.32
N PHE A 194 -18.15 6.70 7.31
CA PHE A 194 -18.37 6.97 5.89
C PHE A 194 -19.83 7.38 5.64
N GLN A 195 -20.05 8.54 5.02
CA GLN A 195 -21.33 8.87 4.39
C GLN A 195 -21.23 8.56 2.89
N PRO A 196 -22.03 7.63 2.34
CA PRO A 196 -22.30 7.64 0.92
C PRO A 196 -23.27 8.78 0.62
N ALA A 197 -22.93 9.61 -0.37
CA ALA A 197 -23.86 10.58 -0.92
C ALA A 197 -24.98 9.84 -1.66
N GLY A 198 -26.23 10.07 -1.28
CA GLY A 198 -27.37 9.65 -2.08
C GLY A 198 -28.70 9.59 -1.32
N ALA A 199 -29.59 10.53 -1.65
CA ALA A 199 -31.03 10.52 -1.45
C ALA A 199 -31.59 10.88 -0.05
N THR A 200 -31.87 12.17 0.09
CA THR A 200 -32.81 12.79 1.03
C THR A 200 -34.25 12.28 0.84
N PHE A 201 -34.90 11.74 1.87
CA PHE A 201 -36.35 11.92 2.08
C PHE A 201 -36.64 11.88 3.58
N ASN A 202 -37.34 12.90 4.06
CA ASN A 202 -37.73 13.11 5.45
C ASN A 202 -39.09 12.44 5.74
N VAL A 203 -39.49 12.47 7.02
CA VAL A 203 -40.86 12.39 7.59
C VAL A 203 -41.15 11.14 8.45
N GLY A 204 -41.03 11.31 9.77
CA GLY A 204 -42.17 11.53 10.68
C GLY A 204 -43.14 10.39 11.01
N ASN A 205 -42.97 9.86 12.24
CA ASN A 205 -43.94 9.24 13.18
C ASN A 205 -44.76 7.96 12.83
N PRO A 206 -45.11 7.11 13.84
CA PRO A 206 -45.77 5.82 13.63
C PRO A 206 -47.26 5.73 14.10
N VAL A 207 -47.91 4.60 13.74
CA VAL A 207 -49.12 3.92 14.33
C VAL A 207 -50.50 4.28 13.67
N PRO A 208 -51.54 3.39 13.54
CA PRO A 208 -51.63 1.99 13.03
C PRO A 208 -52.95 1.62 12.25
N VAL A 209 -53.10 0.32 11.87
CA VAL A 209 -54.33 -0.48 11.56
C VAL A 209 -55.19 -0.18 10.30
N GLY A 210 -55.42 -1.21 9.47
CA GLY A 210 -56.61 -1.34 8.61
C GLY A 210 -56.45 -2.17 7.32
N LEU A 211 -56.89 -3.45 7.34
CA LEU A 211 -57.11 -4.33 6.17
C LEU A 211 -58.26 -3.79 5.27
N PRO A 212 -58.31 -4.11 3.95
CA PRO A 212 -58.80 -5.42 3.46
C PRO A 212 -58.03 -6.00 2.23
N PRO A 213 -58.28 -7.27 1.85
CA PRO A 213 -57.49 -7.98 0.85
C PRO A 213 -58.00 -7.68 -0.58
N LEU A 214 -57.09 -7.63 -1.56
CA LEU A 214 -57.44 -7.55 -2.97
C LEU A 214 -56.93 -8.76 -3.75
N GLU A 215 -57.83 -9.27 -4.58
CA GLU A 215 -57.82 -10.55 -5.27
C GLU A 215 -56.71 -10.72 -6.32
N VAL A 216 -56.24 -11.97 -6.40
CA VAL A 216 -55.27 -12.45 -7.39
C VAL A 216 -56.04 -12.97 -8.62
N PRO A 217 -55.85 -12.43 -9.84
CA PRO A 217 -56.41 -13.03 -11.03
C PRO A 217 -55.58 -14.25 -11.52
N PRO A 218 -56.22 -15.27 -12.10
CA PRO A 218 -55.59 -16.58 -12.35
C PRO A 218 -54.67 -16.57 -13.59
N LEU A 219 -53.46 -17.13 -13.41
CA LEU A 219 -52.54 -17.51 -14.48
C LEU A 219 -53.12 -18.71 -15.26
N LYS A 220 -53.54 -18.47 -16.51
CA LYS A 220 -53.88 -19.54 -17.45
C LYS A 220 -52.60 -20.18 -17.99
N PHE A 221 -52.38 -21.44 -17.63
CA PHE A 221 -51.43 -22.33 -18.27
C PHE A 221 -52.01 -22.83 -19.60
N THR A 222 -51.30 -22.60 -20.70
CA THR A 222 -51.53 -23.34 -21.97
C THR A 222 -50.44 -24.38 -22.13
N ILE A 223 -50.82 -25.65 -22.00
CA ILE A 223 -50.00 -26.82 -22.31
C ILE A 223 -50.09 -27.04 -23.82
N GLY A 224 -48.97 -26.92 -24.53
CA GLY A 224 -48.86 -27.31 -25.94
C GLY A 224 -48.26 -28.71 -26.03
N ALA A 225 -49.06 -29.69 -26.44
CA ALA A 225 -48.62 -31.04 -26.75
C ALA A 225 -49.26 -31.51 -28.08
N ALA A 226 -48.42 -32.20 -28.87
CA ALA A 226 -48.72 -33.03 -30.05
C ALA A 226 -49.11 -32.27 -31.36
N ASP A 227 -48.66 -32.63 -32.57
CA ASP A 227 -48.32 -33.95 -33.12
C ASP A 227 -47.20 -33.92 -34.19
N PRO A 228 -46.53 -35.07 -34.45
CA PRO A 228 -45.67 -35.32 -35.61
C PRO A 228 -46.40 -36.02 -36.77
N GLU A 229 -45.72 -36.08 -37.92
CA GLU A 229 -46.03 -36.82 -39.18
C GLU A 229 -46.90 -36.15 -40.26
N LYS A 230 -46.31 -35.80 -41.42
CA LYS A 230 -46.28 -36.66 -42.64
C LYS A 230 -45.67 -35.94 -43.85
N ASN A 231 -44.85 -36.71 -44.56
CA ASN A 231 -44.29 -36.57 -45.91
C ASN A 231 -45.03 -35.66 -46.92
N LEU A 232 -44.26 -34.78 -47.58
CA LEU A 232 -44.10 -34.79 -49.05
C LEU A 232 -42.72 -34.26 -49.44
#